data_AF-A0A5B0LJB7-F1
#
_entry.id   AF-A0A5B0LJB7-F1
#
_cell.length_a   1.000
_cell.length_b   1.000
_cell.length_c   1.000
_cell.angle_alpha   90.00
_cell.angle_beta   90.00
_cell.angle_gamma   90.00
#
_symmetry.space_group_name_H-M   'P 1'
#
loop_
_entity.id
_entity.type
_entity.pdbx_description
1 polymer ?
#
loop_
_entity_poly.entity_id
_entity_poly.type
_entity_poly.pdbx_seq_one_letter_code
_entity_poly.pdbx_strand_id
1 'polypeptide(L)'
;MPGLCRPTIEGGLGFDYRLSMAVPDMWIKLLKEKTDEDWDLGSICFTLTNRRYREKSICYCESHDQALVGDKTLAFWLMDKEMYTNMSDLTPFTPVIDRGLALHKMIR
;
A
#
# COMPACT_ATOMS: atom_id res chain seq x y z
N MET A 1 11.22 -16.20 -1.89
CA MET A 1 12.25 -17.26 -1.81
C MET A 1 13.04 -17.08 -0.51
N PRO A 2 13.09 -18.07 0.40
CA PRO A 2 13.97 -18.04 1.57
C PRO A 2 15.44 -17.97 1.14
N GLY A 3 16.28 -17.26 1.90
CA GLY A 3 17.72 -17.17 1.62
C GLY A 3 18.10 -16.19 0.49
N LEU A 4 17.12 -15.56 -0.17
CA LEU A 4 17.36 -14.55 -1.20
C LEU A 4 18.22 -13.40 -0.66
N CYS A 5 17.88 -12.93 0.56
CA CYS A 5 18.56 -11.81 1.21
C CYS A 5 19.52 -12.25 2.32
N ARG A 6 20.14 -13.44 2.17
CA ARG A 6 21.20 -13.92 3.07
C ARG A 6 22.55 -13.92 2.37
N PRO A 7 23.66 -13.75 3.11
CA PRO A 7 25.01 -13.80 2.55
C PRO A 7 25.29 -15.12 1.81
N THR A 8 26.10 -15.05 0.76
CA THR A 8 26.52 -16.24 -0.01
C THR A 8 27.31 -17.23 0.84
N ILE A 9 28.08 -16.77 1.84
CA ILE A 9 28.78 -17.63 2.81
C ILE A 9 27.84 -18.49 3.67
N GLU A 10 26.57 -18.07 3.83
CA GLU A 10 25.53 -18.84 4.52
C GLU A 10 24.69 -19.71 3.55
N GLY A 11 25.06 -19.77 2.27
CA GLY A 11 24.29 -20.43 1.22
C GLY A 11 23.11 -19.60 0.66
N GLY A 12 23.08 -18.30 0.96
CA GLY A 12 22.10 -17.37 0.39
C GLY A 12 22.46 -16.84 -1.00
N LEU A 13 21.56 -16.05 -1.60
CA LEU A 13 21.76 -15.46 -2.94
C LEU A 13 22.45 -14.09 -2.92
N GLY A 14 22.69 -13.50 -1.75
CA GLY A 14 23.50 -12.29 -1.60
C GLY A 14 22.80 -10.96 -1.88
N PHE A 15 21.47 -10.92 -2.06
CA PHE A 15 20.76 -9.63 -2.17
C PHE A 15 20.66 -8.94 -0.81
N ASP A 16 20.74 -7.60 -0.78
CA ASP A 16 20.62 -6.86 0.48
C ASP A 16 19.15 -6.72 0.95
N TYR A 17 18.23 -6.56 0.00
CA TYR A 17 16.82 -6.30 0.25
C TYR A 17 15.93 -7.07 -0.72
N ARG A 18 14.68 -7.26 -0.30
CA ARG A 18 13.57 -7.70 -1.15
C ARG A 18 12.39 -6.77 -1.04
N LEU A 19 11.52 -6.77 -2.04
CA LEU A 19 10.28 -6.00 -2.03
C LEU A 19 9.19 -6.71 -1.22
N SER A 20 8.46 -5.95 -0.38
CA SER A 20 7.27 -6.42 0.35
C SER A 20 6.02 -6.34 -0.54
N MET A 21 6.02 -7.12 -1.62
CA MET A 21 4.98 -7.03 -2.68
C MET A 21 3.54 -7.31 -2.20
N ALA A 22 3.36 -8.00 -1.07
CA ALA A 22 2.03 -8.27 -0.52
C ALA A 22 1.34 -7.04 0.10
N VAL A 23 2.09 -5.99 0.44
CA VAL A 23 1.55 -4.79 1.11
C VAL A 23 0.65 -3.97 0.16
N PRO A 24 1.07 -3.63 -1.07
CA PRO A 24 0.18 -2.98 -2.04
C PRO A 24 -1.08 -3.79 -2.37
N ASP A 25 -0.95 -5.10 -2.56
CA ASP A 25 -2.09 -5.98 -2.88
C ASP A 25 -3.15 -5.96 -1.78
N MET A 26 -2.71 -5.94 -0.52
CA MET A 26 -3.59 -5.80 0.63
C MET A 26 -4.38 -4.49 0.59
N TRP A 27 -3.73 -3.35 0.32
CA TRP A 27 -4.41 -2.06 0.27
C TRP A 27 -5.44 -1.99 -0.86
N ILE A 28 -5.10 -2.48 -2.06
CA ILE A 28 -6.07 -2.56 -3.17
C ILE A 28 -7.25 -3.44 -2.78
N LYS A 29 -6.99 -4.63 -2.21
CA LYS A 29 -8.06 -5.54 -1.80
C LYS A 29 -9.01 -4.89 -0.80
N LEU A 30 -8.48 -4.19 0.21
CA LEU A 30 -9.28 -3.47 1.18
C LEU A 30 -10.12 -2.37 0.52
N LEU A 31 -9.52 -1.53 -0.34
CA LEU A 31 -10.21 -0.42 -0.99
C LEU A 31 -11.22 -0.86 -2.06
N LYS A 32 -11.04 -2.05 -2.65
CA LYS A 32 -11.89 -2.58 -3.70
C LYS A 32 -13.04 -3.44 -3.18
N GLU A 33 -12.81 -4.23 -2.13
CA GLU A 33 -13.72 -5.31 -1.72
C GLU A 33 -14.37 -5.08 -0.35
N LYS A 34 -13.91 -4.10 0.45
CA LYS A 34 -14.35 -3.89 1.83
C LYS A 34 -14.78 -2.44 2.07
N THR A 35 -15.79 -2.26 2.91
CA THR A 35 -16.07 -0.94 3.51
C THR A 35 -15.14 -0.74 4.71
N ASP A 36 -15.01 0.50 5.18
CA ASP A 36 -14.04 0.86 6.22
C ASP A 36 -14.30 0.14 7.55
N GLU A 37 -15.55 -0.14 7.86
CA GLU A 37 -15.96 -0.81 9.09
C GLU A 37 -15.57 -2.29 9.10
N ASP A 38 -15.39 -2.88 7.92
CA ASP A 38 -15.02 -4.29 7.72
C ASP A 38 -13.49 -4.49 7.70
N TRP A 39 -12.70 -3.45 7.95
CA TRP A 39 -11.25 -3.55 7.93
C TRP A 39 -10.73 -4.30 9.16
N ASP A 40 -10.12 -5.46 8.90
CA ASP A 40 -9.43 -6.24 9.93
C ASP A 40 -8.04 -5.65 10.20
N LEU A 41 -7.95 -4.84 11.25
CA LEU A 41 -6.69 -4.24 11.71
C LEU A 41 -5.62 -5.29 12.08
N GLY A 42 -6.03 -6.47 12.55
CA GLY A 42 -5.13 -7.57 12.85
C GLY A 42 -4.47 -8.12 11.58
N SER A 43 -5.26 -8.31 10.53
CA SER A 43 -4.77 -8.71 9.19
C SER A 43 -3.83 -7.68 8.58
N ILE A 44 -4.14 -6.38 8.74
CA ILE A 44 -3.26 -5.28 8.30
C ILE A 44 -1.91 -5.34 9.03
N CYS A 45 -1.94 -5.39 10.36
CA CYS A 45 -0.73 -5.47 11.18
C CYS A 45 0.09 -6.71 10.83
N PHE A 46 -0.57 -7.85 10.66
CA PHE A 46 0.07 -9.09 10.25
C PHE A 46 0.77 -8.94 8.89
N THR A 47 0.08 -8.42 7.87
CA THR A 47 0.68 -8.27 6.53
C THR A 47 1.87 -7.31 6.53
N LEU A 48 1.80 -6.22 7.29
CA LEU A 48 2.90 -5.25 7.43
C LEU A 48 4.12 -5.82 8.18
N THR A 49 3.90 -6.74 9.13
CA THR A 49 4.95 -7.26 10.01
C THR A 49 5.42 -8.68 9.67
N ASN A 50 4.69 -9.42 8.82
CA ASN A 50 5.00 -10.79 8.42
C ASN A 50 6.20 -10.84 7.48
N ARG A 51 7.40 -10.75 8.06
CA ARG A 51 8.68 -10.82 7.37
C ARG A 51 9.66 -11.73 8.09
N ARG A 52 10.59 -12.31 7.34
CA ARG A 52 11.61 -13.19 7.89
C ARG A 52 12.63 -12.37 8.68
N TYR A 53 12.86 -12.75 9.94
CA TYR A 53 13.91 -12.16 10.74
C TYR A 53 15.27 -12.31 10.04
N ARG A 54 16.07 -11.24 10.02
CA ARG A 54 17.37 -11.11 9.32
C ARG A 54 17.33 -11.12 7.78
N GLU A 55 16.16 -11.01 7.15
CA GLU A 55 16.05 -10.66 5.72
C GLU A 55 15.40 -9.28 5.62
N LYS A 56 16.15 -8.28 5.14
CA LYS A 56 15.62 -6.91 5.04
C LYS A 56 14.63 -6.81 3.89
N SER A 57 13.62 -5.95 4.07
CA SER A 57 12.58 -5.72 3.08
C SER A 57 12.34 -4.23 2.88
N ILE A 58 12.03 -3.83 1.65
CA ILE A 58 11.57 -2.49 1.29
C ILE A 58 10.05 -2.55 1.22
N CYS A 59 9.40 -1.75 2.08
CA CYS A 59 7.96 -1.61 2.14
C CYS A 59 7.52 -0.39 1.33
N TYR A 60 6.39 -0.51 0.64
CA TYR A 60 5.75 0.55 -0.13
C TYR A 60 4.25 0.27 -0.17
N CYS A 61 3.44 1.32 -0.20
CA CYS A 61 1.98 1.22 -0.18
C CYS A 61 1.38 1.02 -1.57
N GLU A 62 2.04 1.51 -2.61
CA GLU A 62 1.70 1.34 -4.02
C GLU A 62 2.98 1.36 -4.89
N SER A 63 2.93 0.75 -6.07
CA SER A 63 4.01 0.58 -7.04
C SER A 63 3.74 1.37 -8.31
N HIS A 64 4.74 1.40 -9.18
CA HIS A 64 4.61 2.00 -10.51
C HIS A 64 3.60 1.27 -11.40
N ASP A 65 3.38 -0.04 -11.22
CA ASP A 65 2.42 -0.80 -12.01
C ASP A 65 0.99 -0.29 -11.79
N GLN A 66 0.67 0.09 -10.56
CA GLN A 66 -0.64 0.60 -10.15
C GLN A 66 -0.89 2.04 -10.64
N ALA A 67 0.15 2.72 -11.11
CA ALA A 67 0.07 4.03 -11.75
C ALA A 67 -0.13 3.94 -13.27
N LEU A 68 -0.06 2.74 -13.86
CA LEU A 68 -0.24 2.54 -15.30
C LEU A 68 -1.72 2.38 -15.68
N VAL A 69 -1.98 2.50 -16.98
CA VAL A 69 -3.31 2.33 -17.57
C VAL A 69 -3.80 0.89 -17.32
N GLY A 70 -4.95 0.75 -16.67
CA GLY A 70 -5.55 -0.54 -16.34
C GLY A 70 -5.70 -0.79 -14.84
N ASP A 71 -5.05 0.03 -13.99
CA ASP A 71 -5.24 0.03 -12.55
C ASP A 71 -5.50 1.46 -12.02
N LYS A 72 -5.71 1.59 -10.70
CA LYS A 72 -5.93 2.86 -10.01
C LYS A 72 -4.89 3.05 -8.90
N THR A 73 -4.36 4.28 -8.79
CA THR A 73 -3.54 4.69 -7.65
C THR A 73 -4.36 4.71 -6.35
N LEU A 74 -3.70 4.69 -5.19
CA LEU A 74 -4.39 4.81 -3.89
C LEU A 74 -5.24 6.07 -3.80
N ALA A 75 -4.72 7.20 -4.30
CA ALA A 75 -5.48 8.44 -4.36
C ALA A 75 -6.77 8.28 -5.18
N PHE A 76 -6.71 7.58 -6.32
CA PHE A 76 -7.86 7.40 -7.20
C PHE A 76 -8.85 6.35 -6.67
N TRP A 77 -8.37 5.35 -5.92
CA TRP A 77 -9.24 4.47 -5.14
C TRP A 77 -10.00 5.21 -4.04
N LEU A 78 -9.37 6.20 -3.41
CA LEU A 78 -9.94 6.91 -2.26
C LEU A 78 -10.90 8.05 -2.64
N MET A 79 -10.61 8.77 -3.72
CA MET A 79 -11.30 10.02 -4.07
C MET A 79 -12.03 9.97 -5.42
N ASP A 80 -11.66 9.03 -6.30
CA ASP A 80 -12.21 8.84 -7.65
C ASP A 80 -12.40 10.20 -8.37
N LYS A 81 -13.55 10.42 -9.01
CA LYS A 81 -13.89 11.63 -9.76
C LYS A 81 -13.84 12.93 -8.96
N GLU A 82 -14.04 12.89 -7.63
CA GLU A 82 -14.00 14.12 -6.82
C GLU A 82 -12.59 14.71 -6.75
N MET A 83 -11.56 13.91 -7.04
CA MET A 83 -10.19 14.41 -7.20
C MET A 83 -10.08 15.49 -8.29
N TYR A 84 -10.93 15.46 -9.32
CA TYR A 84 -10.89 16.44 -10.40
C TYR A 84 -11.58 17.77 -10.06
N THR A 85 -12.49 17.77 -9.08
CA THR A 85 -13.36 18.93 -8.80
C THR A 85 -13.14 19.55 -7.41
N ASN A 86 -12.66 18.76 -6.45
CA ASN A 86 -12.66 19.14 -5.03
C ASN A 86 -11.26 19.14 -4.38
N MET A 87 -10.19 19.16 -5.19
CA MET A 87 -8.80 19.26 -4.72
C MET A 87 -8.28 20.69 -4.58
N SER A 88 -9.11 21.70 -4.88
CA SER A 88 -8.74 23.11 -4.69
C SER A 88 -9.11 23.57 -3.29
N ASP A 89 -8.24 24.33 -2.64
CA ASP A 89 -8.55 24.94 -1.34
C ASP A 89 -9.71 25.96 -1.40
N LEU A 90 -10.14 26.34 -2.61
CA LEU A 90 -11.28 27.23 -2.85
C LEU A 90 -12.59 26.50 -3.11
N THR A 91 -12.55 25.18 -3.33
CA THR A 91 -13.76 24.38 -3.54
C THR A 91 -14.22 23.73 -2.23
N PRO A 92 -15.49 23.29 -2.14
CA PRO A 92 -15.99 22.68 -0.91
C PRO A 92 -15.17 21.45 -0.53
N PHE A 93 -14.77 21.41 0.75
CA PHE A 93 -14.08 20.26 1.34
C PHE A 93 -15.10 19.16 1.64
N THR A 94 -15.28 18.25 0.68
CA THR A 94 -16.29 17.19 0.78
C THR A 94 -15.83 16.10 1.74
N PRO A 95 -16.77 15.34 2.34
CA PRO A 95 -16.41 14.19 3.18
C PRO A 95 -15.57 13.13 2.45
N VAL A 96 -15.72 13.01 1.12
CA VAL A 96 -14.91 12.09 0.29
C VAL A 96 -13.46 12.54 0.21
N ILE A 97 -13.21 13.83 -0.05
CA ILE A 97 -11.85 14.38 -0.09
C ILE A 97 -11.22 14.38 1.31
N ASP A 98 -11.98 14.73 2.34
CA ASP A 98 -11.49 14.69 3.73
C ASP A 98 -11.01 13.29 4.12
N ARG A 99 -11.88 12.29 3.94
CA ARG A 99 -11.56 10.87 4.16
C ARG A 99 -10.38 10.43 3.29
N GLY A 100 -10.39 10.77 2.01
CA GLY A 100 -9.36 10.34 1.06
C GLY A 100 -7.98 10.88 1.43
N LEU A 101 -7.87 12.17 1.79
CA LEU A 101 -6.62 12.76 2.24
C LEU A 101 -6.16 12.17 3.58
N ALA A 102 -7.07 11.95 4.53
CA ALA A 102 -6.75 11.35 5.82
C ALA A 102 -6.18 9.93 5.64
N LEU A 103 -6.88 9.05 4.92
CA LEU A 103 -6.45 7.67 4.70
C LEU A 103 -5.17 7.60 3.84
N HIS A 104 -5.04 8.45 2.83
CA HIS A 104 -3.81 8.51 2.01
C HIS A 104 -2.57 8.91 2.83
N LYS A 105 -2.74 9.64 3.93
CA LYS A 105 -1.66 9.91 4.90
C LYS A 105 -1.45 8.75 5.86
N MET A 106 -2.51 8.12 6.36
CA MET A 106 -2.40 7.01 7.32
C MET A 106 -1.79 5.74 6.72
N ILE A 107 -2.02 5.49 5.43
CA ILE A 107 -1.51 4.32 4.71
C ILE A 107 0.02 4.39 4.46
N ARG A 108 0.62 5.59 4.46
CA ARG A 108 2.03 5.84 4.15
C ARG A 108 2.88 6.03 5.39
#